data_AF-A0A3P7NYX6-F1
#
_entry.id   AF-A0A3P7NYX6-F1
#
_cell.length_a   1.000
_cell.length_b   1.000
_cell.length_c   1.000
_cell.angle_alpha   90.00
_cell.angle_beta   90.00
_cell.angle_gamma   90.00
#
_symmetry.space_group_name_H-M   'P 1'
#
loop_
_entity.id
_entity.type
_entity.pdbx_description
1 polymer ?
#
loop_
_entity_poly.entity_id
_entity_poly.type
_entity_poly.pdbx_seq_one_letter_code
_entity_poly.pdbx_strand_id
1 'polypeptide(L)'
;MIFCYNIIGDVMNSKSFKIKDIFSDRWDDFVALGYPLRPAILHNVRKIINCGDPSMGHALYFCDHCGKIKHVPFTCKSRFCNSCGAKYIQDRAASISSKLIQCEHRHIVFTIPKELRPFFRKDRSLLHLLFHASAATIHAWFYSINKSESFKPGFISTLHTFGRDLKWNPHIHMLITEGASGNKTVWRKIPHIPFTMLRKRWQTTLLDLLHRYLGDSFINLRLPYSKLILLAFMSMLNLTCFLILLIQLNILLGILADQLWLSPEFLIMMVNS
;
A
#
# COMPACT_ATOMS: atom_id res chain seq x y z
N MET A 1 24.72 32.10 31.80
CA MET A 1 23.72 32.22 32.88
C MET A 1 22.66 31.16 32.63
N ILE A 2 22.68 30.11 33.44
CA ILE A 2 21.78 28.95 33.38
C ILE A 2 20.44 29.40 33.96
N PHE A 3 19.35 29.36 33.18
CA PHE A 3 18.01 29.38 33.74
C PHE A 3 17.41 27.99 33.63
N CYS A 4 17.53 27.29 34.75
CA CYS A 4 16.82 26.08 35.10
C CYS A 4 15.35 26.46 35.31
N TYR A 5 14.45 26.03 34.41
CA TYR A 5 13.03 25.92 34.75
C TYR A 5 12.68 24.45 34.91
N ASN A 6 12.96 23.95 36.12
CA ASN A 6 12.27 22.81 36.71
C ASN A 6 10.82 23.23 37.00
N ILE A 7 9.94 23.10 36.02
CA ILE A 7 8.48 23.03 36.24
C ILE A 7 7.90 22.00 35.26
N ILE A 8 8.23 20.73 35.46
CA ILE A 8 7.34 19.59 35.12
C ILE A 8 7.60 18.50 36.18
N GLY A 9 7.40 18.86 37.45
CA GLY A 9 7.12 17.90 38.52
C GLY A 9 5.61 17.88 38.73
N ASP A 10 5.03 16.69 38.74
CA ASP A 10 3.66 16.38 39.16
C ASP A 10 2.49 16.78 38.24
N VAL A 11 2.37 16.17 37.06
CA VAL A 11 1.11 15.54 36.59
C VAL A 11 1.46 14.39 35.63
N MET A 12 0.93 13.20 35.92
CA MET A 12 1.02 11.91 35.18
C MET A 12 2.02 10.87 35.73
N ASN A 13 1.82 10.46 36.98
CA ASN A 13 2.09 9.08 37.39
C ASN A 13 1.02 8.13 36.80
N SER A 14 0.80 8.18 35.48
CA SER A 14 0.13 7.09 34.78
C SER A 14 1.20 6.03 34.54
N LYS A 15 1.05 4.82 35.08
CA LYS A 15 1.89 3.69 34.67
C LYS A 15 1.92 3.64 33.15
N SER A 16 3.06 3.97 32.55
CA SER A 16 3.25 3.88 31.11
C SER A 16 3.41 2.40 30.75
N PHE A 17 2.30 1.75 30.44
CA PHE A 17 2.31 0.37 29.97
C PHE A 17 2.90 0.33 28.55
N LYS A 18 3.92 -0.49 28.34
CA LYS A 18 4.48 -0.74 27.01
C LYS A 18 3.70 -1.89 26.38
N ILE A 19 3.61 -1.90 25.04
CA ILE A 19 3.06 -3.05 24.30
C ILE A 19 3.80 -4.36 24.66
N LYS A 20 5.10 -4.26 24.98
CA LYS A 20 5.88 -5.39 25.48
C LYS A 20 5.27 -6.02 26.74
N ASP A 21 4.79 -5.20 27.67
CA ASP A 21 4.24 -5.67 28.94
C ASP A 21 2.93 -6.42 28.69
N ILE A 22 2.06 -5.88 27.81
CA ILE A 22 0.82 -6.55 27.40
C ILE A 22 1.08 -7.94 26.80
N PHE A 23 2.08 -8.06 25.92
CA PHE A 23 2.44 -9.37 25.36
C PHE A 23 3.07 -10.28 26.40
N SER A 24 3.88 -9.75 27.32
CA SER A 24 4.50 -10.57 28.37
C SER A 24 3.44 -11.14 29.32
N ASP A 25 2.39 -10.37 29.61
CA ASP A 25 1.36 -10.74 30.58
C ASP A 25 0.26 -11.64 30.00
N ARG A 26 -0.10 -11.47 28.72
CA ARG A 26 -1.34 -12.05 28.14
C ARG A 26 -1.14 -12.94 26.92
N TRP A 27 0.08 -13.07 26.42
CA TRP A 27 0.31 -13.79 25.17
C TRP A 27 -0.06 -15.27 25.26
N ASP A 28 0.28 -15.94 26.36
CA ASP A 28 -0.01 -17.37 26.53
C ASP A 28 -1.52 -17.62 26.68
N ASP A 29 -2.25 -16.77 27.42
CA ASP A 29 -3.71 -16.77 27.48
C ASP A 29 -4.34 -16.65 26.09
N PHE A 30 -3.80 -15.74 25.26
CA PHE A 30 -4.28 -15.53 23.89
C PHE A 30 -4.01 -16.74 22.99
N VAL A 31 -2.84 -17.37 23.11
CA VAL A 31 -2.49 -18.58 22.36
C VAL A 31 -3.39 -19.75 22.76
N ALA A 32 -3.76 -19.85 24.04
CA ALA A 32 -4.66 -20.88 24.55
C ALA A 32 -6.08 -20.83 23.94
N LEU A 33 -6.51 -19.68 23.39
CA LEU A 33 -7.79 -19.56 22.67
C LEU A 33 -7.83 -20.33 21.34
N GLY A 34 -6.69 -20.84 20.84
CA GLY A 34 -6.66 -21.76 19.70
C GLY A 34 -6.90 -21.13 18.33
N TYR A 35 -6.76 -19.80 18.18
CA TYR A 35 -6.84 -19.15 16.88
C TYR A 35 -5.74 -19.63 15.92
N PRO A 36 -6.01 -19.72 14.60
CA PRO A 36 -4.98 -20.07 13.62
C PRO A 36 -3.96 -18.93 13.48
N LEU A 37 -2.81 -19.08 14.14
CA LEU A 37 -1.72 -18.10 14.12
C LEU A 37 -0.66 -18.46 13.09
N ARG A 38 -0.22 -17.46 12.33
CA ARG A 38 0.89 -17.64 11.38
C ARG A 38 2.22 -17.69 12.14
N PRO A 39 3.22 -18.48 11.69
CA PRO A 39 4.55 -18.52 12.31
C PRO A 39 5.20 -17.14 12.45
N ALA A 40 5.00 -16.25 11.47
CA ALA A 40 5.49 -14.87 11.52
C ALA A 40 4.93 -14.06 12.70
N ILE A 41 3.69 -14.33 13.13
CA ILE A 41 3.08 -13.65 14.30
C ILE A 41 3.79 -14.12 15.57
N LEU A 42 3.88 -15.45 15.77
CA LEU A 42 4.57 -16.05 16.92
C LEU A 42 6.02 -15.56 17.04
N HIS A 43 6.74 -15.55 15.91
CA HIS A 43 8.11 -15.06 15.84
C HIS A 43 8.24 -13.59 16.26
N ASN A 44 7.36 -12.71 15.74
CA ASN A 44 7.43 -11.29 16.04
C ASN A 44 7.04 -10.97 17.49
N VAL A 45 6.05 -11.66 18.06
CA VAL A 45 5.67 -11.47 19.46
C VAL A 45 6.81 -11.90 20.40
N ARG A 46 7.41 -13.08 20.17
CA ARG A 46 8.59 -13.53 20.93
C ARG A 46 9.72 -12.51 20.88
N LYS A 47 9.98 -11.91 19.70
CA LYS A 47 10.98 -10.86 19.54
C LYS A 47 10.66 -9.59 20.34
N ILE A 48 9.39 -9.24 20.51
CA ILE A 48 9.00 -8.09 21.35
C ILE A 48 9.24 -8.39 22.83
N ILE A 49 8.76 -9.55 23.30
CA ILE A 49 8.89 -9.97 24.70
C ILE A 49 10.38 -9.97 25.11
N ASN A 50 11.25 -10.50 24.25
CA ASN A 50 12.69 -10.57 24.55
C ASN A 50 13.48 -9.32 24.13
N CYS A 51 12.82 -8.26 23.65
CA CYS A 51 13.52 -7.07 23.19
C CYS A 51 14.13 -6.30 24.38
N GLY A 52 15.43 -6.04 24.29
CA GLY A 52 16.17 -5.29 25.33
C GLY A 52 16.41 -6.10 26.61
N ASP A 53 16.22 -7.41 26.56
CA ASP A 53 16.60 -8.31 27.65
C ASP A 53 18.14 -8.51 27.62
N PRO A 54 18.88 -8.16 28.69
CA PRO A 54 20.33 -8.33 28.76
C PRO A 54 20.81 -9.77 28.57
N SER A 55 19.96 -10.77 28.87
CA SER A 55 20.27 -12.20 28.66
C SER A 55 20.35 -12.57 27.17
N MET A 56 19.73 -11.75 26.30
CA MET A 56 19.80 -11.89 24.83
C MET A 56 21.05 -11.24 24.23
N GLY A 57 21.98 -10.78 25.07
CA GLY A 57 23.20 -10.08 24.69
C GLY A 57 23.12 -8.57 24.91
N HIS A 58 24.27 -7.99 25.23
CA HIS A 58 24.41 -6.57 25.51
C HIS A 58 25.84 -6.10 25.21
N ALA A 59 25.99 -4.79 25.03
CA ALA A 59 27.29 -4.12 24.97
C ALA A 59 27.54 -3.36 26.27
N LEU A 60 28.80 -3.36 26.71
CA LEU A 60 29.29 -2.55 27.82
C LEU A 60 30.18 -1.44 27.25
N TYR A 61 29.86 -0.20 27.60
CA TYR A 61 30.69 0.96 27.27
C TYR A 61 31.30 1.49 28.55
N PHE A 62 32.63 1.48 28.63
CA PHE A 62 33.37 2.08 29.73
C PHE A 62 33.92 3.44 29.29
N CYS A 63 33.86 4.43 30.18
CA CYS A 63 34.43 5.76 29.95
C CYS A 63 35.66 5.97 30.84
N ASP A 64 36.84 5.97 30.25
CA ASP A 64 38.13 6.10 30.96
C ASP A 64 38.27 7.42 31.74
N HIS A 65 37.58 8.48 31.31
CA HIS A 65 37.65 9.79 31.96
C HIS A 65 36.84 9.87 33.27
N CYS A 66 35.70 9.17 33.37
CA CYS A 66 34.79 9.28 34.53
C CYS A 66 34.50 7.95 35.23
N GLY A 67 35.07 6.84 34.74
CA GLY A 67 34.89 5.50 35.28
C GLY A 67 33.48 4.91 35.13
N LYS A 68 32.55 5.61 34.46
CA LYS A 68 31.16 5.15 34.31
C LYS A 68 31.07 4.02 33.29
N ILE A 69 30.32 2.97 33.64
CA ILE A 69 29.95 1.87 32.76
C ILE A 69 28.50 2.07 32.31
N LYS A 70 28.26 1.99 31.00
CA LYS A 70 26.93 2.00 30.41
C LYS A 70 26.62 0.63 29.81
N HIS A 71 25.60 -0.02 30.36
CA HIS A 71 25.06 -1.27 29.84
C HIS A 71 24.01 -0.97 28.77
N VAL A 72 24.16 -1.56 27.59
CA VAL A 72 23.23 -1.38 26.47
C VAL A 72 22.77 -2.74 25.95
N PRO A 73 21.59 -3.22 26.37
CA PRO A 73 21.00 -4.45 25.86
C PRO A 73 20.72 -4.38 24.37
N PHE A 74 20.89 -5.50 23.67
CA PHE A 74 20.57 -5.56 22.25
C PHE A 74 19.07 -5.54 22.02
N THR A 75 18.67 -4.82 20.97
CA THR A 75 17.27 -4.70 20.59
C THR A 75 16.91 -5.71 19.51
N CYS A 76 15.64 -6.12 19.43
CA CYS A 76 15.23 -7.21 18.55
C CYS A 76 15.20 -6.84 17.05
N LYS A 77 15.34 -5.55 16.72
CA LYS A 77 15.29 -5.00 15.34
C LYS A 77 14.02 -5.38 14.56
N SER A 78 12.95 -5.82 15.24
CA SER A 78 11.69 -6.10 14.56
C SER A 78 10.93 -4.81 14.28
N ARG A 79 10.35 -4.70 13.08
CA ARG A 79 9.43 -3.62 12.72
C ARG A 79 8.11 -3.67 13.49
N PHE A 80 7.77 -4.83 14.08
CA PHE A 80 6.58 -5.02 14.90
C PHE A 80 6.76 -4.47 16.32
N CYS A 81 8.01 -4.40 16.81
CA CYS A 81 8.32 -3.80 18.10
C CYS A 81 8.21 -2.27 18.01
N ASN A 82 7.45 -1.62 18.90
CA ASN A 82 7.23 -0.17 18.82
C ASN A 82 8.52 0.65 18.82
N SER A 83 9.46 0.36 19.72
CA SER A 83 10.72 1.11 19.82
C SER A 83 11.65 0.86 18.63
N CYS A 84 11.85 -0.41 18.25
CA CYS A 84 12.68 -0.77 17.11
C CYS A 84 12.06 -0.31 15.77
N GLY A 85 10.74 -0.45 15.65
CA GLY A 85 9.94 -0.02 14.51
C GLY A 85 9.97 1.49 14.33
N ALA A 86 9.82 2.27 15.41
CA ALA A 86 9.95 3.72 15.36
C ALA A 86 11.34 4.16 14.85
N LYS A 87 12.42 3.58 15.40
CA LYS A 87 13.78 3.86 14.93
C LYS A 87 13.96 3.47 13.46
N TYR A 88 13.48 2.28 13.07
CA TYR A 88 13.51 1.83 11.68
C TYR A 88 12.78 2.79 10.73
N ILE A 89 11.60 3.29 11.12
CA ILE A 89 10.83 4.25 10.32
C ILE A 89 11.61 5.55 10.15
N GLN A 90 12.21 6.08 11.21
CA GLN A 90 13.03 7.30 11.16
C GLN A 90 14.24 7.13 10.23
N ASP A 91 15.00 6.05 10.39
CA ASP A 91 16.18 5.77 9.58
C ASP A 91 15.80 5.58 8.11
N ARG A 92 14.69 4.88 7.85
CA ARG A 92 14.16 4.69 6.50
C ARG A 92 13.67 6.00 5.88
N ALA A 93 12.99 6.85 6.63
CA ALA A 93 12.55 8.15 6.17
C ALA A 93 13.73 9.05 5.80
N ALA A 94 14.77 9.11 6.64
CA ALA A 94 16.00 9.84 6.34
C ALA A 94 16.70 9.30 5.09
N SER A 95 16.85 7.96 4.97
CA SER A 95 17.47 7.36 3.79
C SER A 95 16.69 7.63 2.50
N ILE A 96 15.35 7.53 2.55
CA ILE A 96 14.50 7.86 1.40
C ILE A 96 14.64 9.34 1.04
N SER A 97 14.51 10.23 2.02
CA SER A 97 14.60 11.68 1.81
C SER A 97 15.91 12.09 1.16
N SER A 98 17.03 11.47 1.55
CA SER A 98 18.35 11.73 0.94
C SER A 98 18.48 11.30 -0.53
N LYS A 99 17.57 10.48 -1.04
CA LYS A 99 17.57 9.92 -2.40
C LYS A 99 16.48 10.50 -3.30
N LEU A 100 15.62 11.36 -2.76
CA LEU A 100 14.53 11.96 -3.54
C LEU A 100 15.09 12.95 -4.56
N ILE A 101 14.49 12.95 -5.75
CA ILE A 101 14.77 13.95 -6.78
C ILE A 101 14.22 15.29 -6.28
N GLN A 102 14.98 16.37 -6.40
CA GLN A 102 14.52 17.69 -5.96
C GLN A 102 13.46 18.24 -6.93
N CYS A 103 12.21 17.85 -6.71
CA CYS A 103 11.04 18.34 -7.43
C CYS A 103 9.77 18.25 -6.58
N GLU A 104 8.65 18.73 -7.12
CA GLU A 104 7.32 18.45 -6.56
C GLU A 104 7.01 16.95 -6.71
N HIS A 105 6.39 16.39 -5.68
CA HIS A 105 5.95 15.01 -5.67
C HIS A 105 4.45 14.94 -5.38
N ARG A 106 3.79 13.94 -5.95
CA ARG A 106 2.38 13.62 -5.73
C ARG A 106 2.25 12.30 -5.00
N HIS A 107 1.28 12.25 -4.10
CA HIS A 107 0.89 11.03 -3.42
C HIS A 107 -0.31 10.41 -4.12
N ILE A 108 -0.14 9.21 -4.65
CA ILE A 108 -1.18 8.43 -5.32
C ILE A 108 -1.43 7.16 -4.52
N VAL A 109 -2.70 6.82 -4.28
CA VAL A 109 -3.09 5.58 -3.60
C VAL A 109 -3.78 4.63 -4.58
N PHE A 110 -3.30 3.41 -4.70
CA PHE A 110 -3.97 2.36 -5.49
C PHE A 110 -4.67 1.38 -4.54
N THR A 111 -6.01 1.44 -4.50
CA THR A 111 -6.83 0.64 -3.56
C THR A 111 -7.69 -0.37 -4.30
N ILE A 112 -7.62 -1.65 -3.92
CA ILE A 112 -8.44 -2.68 -4.56
C ILE A 112 -9.90 -2.64 -4.07
N PRO A 113 -10.86 -3.01 -4.93
CA PRO A 113 -12.26 -3.15 -4.54
C PRO A 113 -12.44 -4.31 -3.54
N LYS A 114 -13.51 -4.25 -2.74
CA LYS A 114 -13.76 -5.18 -1.62
C LYS A 114 -13.83 -6.64 -2.07
N GLU A 115 -14.32 -6.86 -3.28
CA GLU A 115 -14.54 -8.15 -3.94
C GLU A 115 -13.23 -8.90 -4.20
N LEU A 116 -12.13 -8.17 -4.45
CA LEU A 116 -10.82 -8.77 -4.70
C LEU A 116 -10.06 -9.08 -3.41
N ARG A 117 -10.41 -8.44 -2.29
CA ARG A 117 -9.67 -8.56 -1.01
C ARG A 117 -9.55 -10.00 -0.47
N PRO A 118 -10.57 -10.89 -0.60
CA PRO A 118 -10.47 -12.28 -0.17
C PRO A 118 -9.34 -13.06 -0.86
N PHE A 119 -9.09 -12.81 -2.16
CA PHE A 119 -8.01 -13.49 -2.89
C PHE A 119 -6.65 -13.18 -2.26
N PHE A 120 -6.35 -11.90 -2.02
CA PHE A 120 -5.12 -11.46 -1.36
C PHE A 120 -5.02 -11.88 0.12
N ARG A 121 -6.18 -12.08 0.78
CA ARG A 121 -6.21 -12.56 2.17
C ARG A 121 -5.82 -14.04 2.25
N LYS A 122 -6.38 -14.84 1.34
CA LYS A 122 -6.14 -16.29 1.22
C LYS A 122 -4.71 -16.55 0.77
N ASP A 123 -4.26 -15.87 -0.28
CA ASP A 123 -2.91 -15.95 -0.80
C ASP A 123 -2.22 -14.58 -0.75
N ARG A 124 -1.34 -14.41 0.25
CA ARG A 124 -0.56 -13.17 0.41
C ARG A 124 0.60 -13.06 -0.57
N SER A 125 0.96 -14.13 -1.30
CA SER A 125 1.94 -14.02 -2.38
C SER A 125 1.45 -13.01 -3.41
N LEU A 126 0.14 -12.96 -3.70
CA LEU A 126 -0.50 -12.03 -4.64
C LEU A 126 -0.24 -10.54 -4.34
N LEU A 127 0.12 -10.17 -3.11
CA LEU A 127 0.38 -8.76 -2.74
C LEU A 127 1.47 -8.12 -3.62
N HIS A 128 2.41 -8.90 -4.15
CA HIS A 128 3.42 -8.40 -5.09
C HIS A 128 2.82 -7.90 -6.42
N LEU A 129 1.67 -8.45 -6.83
CA LEU A 129 0.97 -8.03 -8.05
C LEU A 129 0.46 -6.58 -7.94
N LEU A 130 0.16 -6.09 -6.73
CA LEU A 130 -0.23 -4.70 -6.51
C LEU A 130 0.91 -3.72 -6.81
N PHE A 131 2.13 -4.08 -6.41
CA PHE A 131 3.34 -3.32 -6.77
C PHE A 131 3.57 -3.33 -8.28
N HIS A 132 3.47 -4.52 -8.90
CA HIS A 132 3.66 -4.66 -10.34
C HIS A 132 2.63 -3.83 -11.13
N ALA A 133 1.34 -3.99 -10.80
CA ALA A 133 0.25 -3.30 -11.49
C ALA A 133 0.37 -1.78 -11.38
N SER A 134 0.67 -1.26 -10.18
CA SER A 134 0.82 0.19 -9.97
C SER A 134 2.03 0.76 -10.71
N ALA A 135 3.20 0.11 -10.63
CA ALA A 135 4.40 0.53 -11.35
C ALA A 135 4.21 0.48 -12.88
N ALA A 136 3.66 -0.63 -13.41
CA ALA A 136 3.39 -0.79 -14.84
C ALA A 136 2.41 0.26 -15.36
N THR A 137 1.36 0.59 -14.59
CA THR A 137 0.39 1.64 -14.95
C THR A 137 1.07 2.99 -15.13
N ILE A 138 1.92 3.38 -14.17
CA ILE A 138 2.66 4.63 -14.20
C ILE A 138 3.66 4.65 -15.36
N HIS A 139 4.49 3.62 -15.50
CA HIS A 139 5.46 3.55 -16.60
C HIS A 139 4.78 3.64 -17.96
N ALA A 140 3.70 2.88 -18.17
CA ALA A 140 2.97 2.92 -19.42
C ALA A 140 2.35 4.30 -19.70
N TRP A 141 1.93 5.03 -18.67
CA TRP A 141 1.42 6.39 -18.83
C TRP A 141 2.53 7.33 -19.27
N PHE A 142 3.66 7.37 -18.57
CA PHE A 142 4.77 8.25 -18.94
C PHE A 142 5.33 7.92 -20.33
N TYR A 143 5.40 6.63 -20.69
CA TYR A 143 5.74 6.19 -22.04
C TYR A 143 4.76 6.74 -23.10
N SER A 144 3.46 6.79 -22.78
CA SER A 144 2.44 7.30 -23.71
C SER A 144 2.49 8.82 -23.94
N ILE A 145 3.14 9.59 -23.05
CA ILE A 145 3.29 11.04 -23.21
C ILE A 145 4.16 11.36 -24.43
N ASN A 146 5.26 10.62 -24.59
CA ASN A 146 6.10 10.68 -25.79
C ASN A 146 6.92 9.39 -25.87
N LYS A 147 6.56 8.52 -26.82
CA LYS A 147 7.19 7.20 -27.00
C LYS A 147 8.68 7.29 -27.33
N SER A 148 9.11 8.33 -28.05
CA SER A 148 10.52 8.52 -28.44
C SER A 148 11.39 8.97 -27.26
N GLU A 149 10.84 9.77 -26.35
CA GLU A 149 11.52 10.17 -25.12
C GLU A 149 11.53 9.06 -24.08
N SER A 150 10.51 8.18 -24.05
CA SER A 150 10.39 7.11 -23.06
C SER A 150 10.57 7.63 -21.64
N PHE A 151 9.77 8.64 -21.27
CA PHE A 151 9.90 9.32 -19.98
C PHE A 151 9.85 8.33 -18.81
N LYS A 152 10.80 8.48 -17.89
CA LYS A 152 10.93 7.68 -16.66
C LYS A 152 10.72 8.58 -15.43
N PRO A 153 9.60 8.44 -14.72
CA PRO A 153 9.41 9.12 -13.45
C PRO A 153 10.21 8.45 -12.33
N GLY A 154 10.51 9.20 -11.28
CA GLY A 154 10.89 8.63 -10.00
C GLY A 154 9.65 8.33 -9.17
N PHE A 155 9.58 7.16 -8.53
CA PHE A 155 8.54 6.89 -7.54
C PHE A 155 8.97 5.90 -6.46
N ILE A 156 8.32 5.99 -5.31
CA ILE A 156 8.49 5.08 -4.17
C ILE A 156 7.12 4.51 -3.82
N SER A 157 7.02 3.19 -3.82
CA SER A 157 5.78 2.47 -3.49
C SER A 157 5.89 1.76 -2.14
N THR A 158 4.82 1.83 -1.35
CA THR A 158 4.67 1.15 -0.06
C THR A 158 3.33 0.44 0.00
N LEU A 159 3.31 -0.81 0.46
CA LEU A 159 2.10 -1.59 0.67
C LEU A 159 1.58 -1.40 2.09
N HIS A 160 0.31 -1.02 2.21
CA HIS A 160 -0.46 -1.13 3.44
C HIS A 160 -1.49 -2.24 3.29
N THR A 161 -1.70 -3.04 4.34
CA THR A 161 -2.63 -4.18 4.31
C THR A 161 -3.94 -3.92 5.06
N PHE A 162 -4.03 -2.82 5.80
CA PHE A 162 -5.16 -2.48 6.65
C PHE A 162 -5.59 -1.04 6.46
N GLY A 163 -6.88 -0.77 6.57
CA GLY A 163 -7.43 0.58 6.66
C GLY A 163 -7.28 1.16 8.07
N ARG A 164 -7.76 2.41 8.26
CA ARG A 164 -7.78 3.08 9.56
C ARG A 164 -8.56 2.30 10.63
N ASP A 165 -9.60 1.59 10.22
CA ASP A 165 -10.43 0.74 11.06
C ASP A 165 -9.85 -0.68 11.27
N LEU A 166 -8.57 -0.88 10.92
CA LEU A 166 -7.84 -2.15 11.00
C LEU A 166 -8.48 -3.30 10.19
N LYS A 167 -9.44 -2.99 9.30
CA LYS A 167 -9.99 -4.00 8.39
C LYS A 167 -9.02 -4.27 7.26
N TRP A 168 -9.00 -5.53 6.82
CA TRP A 168 -8.20 -5.97 5.70
C TRP A 168 -8.55 -5.17 4.44
N ASN A 169 -7.59 -4.36 3.98
CA ASN A 169 -7.73 -3.46 2.83
C ASN A 169 -6.34 -3.25 2.23
N PRO A 170 -5.82 -4.17 1.41
CA PRO A 170 -4.51 -4.01 0.80
C PRO A 170 -4.52 -2.91 -0.27
N HIS A 171 -3.60 -1.95 -0.15
CA HIS A 171 -3.46 -0.81 -1.05
C HIS A 171 -2.00 -0.35 -1.14
N ILE A 172 -1.63 0.27 -2.26
CA ILE A 172 -0.30 0.83 -2.49
C ILE A 172 -0.37 2.34 -2.30
N HIS A 173 0.46 2.87 -1.42
CA HIS A 173 0.82 4.29 -1.39
C HIS A 173 2.02 4.50 -2.29
N MET A 174 1.93 5.45 -3.22
CA MET A 174 3.00 5.79 -4.14
C MET A 174 3.30 7.28 -4.06
N LEU A 175 4.54 7.63 -3.76
CA LEU A 175 5.06 8.98 -3.93
C LEU A 175 5.73 9.06 -5.30
N ILE A 176 5.23 9.88 -6.21
CA ILE A 176 5.72 10.01 -7.59
C ILE A 176 6.18 11.44 -7.89
N THR A 177 7.22 11.61 -8.69
CA THR A 177 7.67 12.92 -9.16
C THR A 177 6.68 13.56 -10.13
N GLU A 178 6.42 14.87 -10.00
CA GLU A 178 5.71 15.67 -11.02
C GLU A 178 6.62 15.99 -12.23
N GLY A 179 7.34 14.99 -12.69
CA GLY A 179 8.27 15.10 -13.79
C GLY A 179 9.01 13.80 -14.05
N ALA A 180 9.73 13.77 -15.15
CA ALA A 180 10.46 12.60 -15.60
C ALA A 180 11.64 12.97 -16.50
N SER A 181 12.66 12.12 -16.51
CA SER A 181 13.76 12.16 -17.47
C SER A 181 13.42 11.30 -18.70
N GLY A 182 13.74 11.77 -19.89
CA GLY A 182 13.63 11.01 -21.13
C GLY A 182 14.99 10.64 -21.71
N ASN A 183 14.98 10.06 -22.91
CA ASN A 183 16.18 9.68 -23.66
C ASN A 183 17.00 10.89 -24.10
N LYS A 184 16.35 12.03 -24.40
CA LYS A 184 17.00 13.28 -24.81
C LYS A 184 16.76 14.38 -23.80
N THR A 185 15.55 14.44 -23.25
CA THR A 185 15.17 15.46 -22.28
C THR A 185 15.68 15.08 -20.89
N VAL A 186 16.60 15.85 -20.31
CA VAL A 186 17.11 15.62 -18.94
C VAL A 186 15.99 15.63 -17.91
N TRP A 187 15.10 16.62 -17.98
CA TRP A 187 13.96 16.72 -17.08
C TRP A 187 12.79 17.44 -17.74
N ARG A 188 11.60 16.86 -17.63
CA ARG A 188 10.33 17.48 -18.04
C ARG A 188 9.37 17.51 -16.85
N LYS A 189 8.89 18.70 -16.48
CA LYS A 189 7.81 18.85 -15.50
C LYS A 189 6.48 18.36 -16.10
N ILE A 190 5.76 17.53 -15.36
CA ILE A 190 4.46 16.94 -15.75
C ILE A 190 3.51 17.09 -14.54
N PRO A 191 2.87 18.27 -14.40
CA PRO A 191 2.06 18.58 -13.22
C PRO A 191 0.65 17.95 -13.27
N HIS A 192 0.15 17.66 -14.48
CA HIS A 192 -1.17 17.06 -14.66
C HIS A 192 -1.08 15.53 -14.63
N ILE A 193 -1.74 14.92 -13.66
CA ILE A 193 -1.89 13.47 -13.51
C ILE A 193 -3.31 13.07 -13.92
N PRO A 194 -3.51 12.32 -15.02
CA PRO A 194 -4.83 11.95 -15.53
C PRO A 194 -5.43 10.79 -14.73
N PHE A 195 -5.95 11.09 -13.53
CA PHE A 195 -6.42 10.08 -12.58
C PHE A 195 -7.47 9.11 -13.16
N THR A 196 -8.41 9.58 -13.97
CA THR A 196 -9.44 8.72 -14.57
C THR A 196 -8.84 7.66 -15.50
N MET A 197 -7.86 8.05 -16.33
CA MET A 197 -7.18 7.13 -17.23
C MET A 197 -6.32 6.13 -16.45
N LEU A 198 -5.54 6.62 -15.48
CA LEU A 198 -4.70 5.76 -14.63
C LEU A 198 -5.52 4.74 -13.85
N ARG A 199 -6.71 5.12 -13.35
CA ARG A 199 -7.64 4.21 -12.68
C ARG A 199 -8.05 3.05 -13.59
N LYS A 200 -8.55 3.36 -14.79
CA LYS A 200 -8.99 2.34 -15.76
C LYS A 200 -7.82 1.43 -16.16
N ARG A 201 -6.66 2.01 -16.46
CA ARG A 201 -5.46 1.25 -16.82
C ARG A 201 -4.99 0.34 -15.68
N TRP A 202 -4.99 0.83 -14.45
CA TRP A 202 -4.61 0.04 -13.29
C TRP A 202 -5.56 -1.13 -13.04
N GLN A 203 -6.88 -0.89 -13.17
CA GLN A 203 -7.90 -1.95 -13.08
C GLN A 203 -7.62 -3.06 -14.08
N THR A 204 -7.47 -2.72 -15.37
CA THR A 204 -7.16 -3.70 -16.42
C THR A 204 -5.86 -4.44 -16.12
N THR A 205 -4.78 -3.71 -15.83
CA THR A 205 -3.46 -4.29 -15.55
C THR A 205 -3.51 -5.28 -14.38
N LEU A 206 -4.20 -4.92 -13.29
CA LEU A 206 -4.32 -5.79 -12.12
C LEU A 206 -5.16 -7.03 -12.41
N LEU A 207 -6.29 -6.88 -13.09
CA LEU A 207 -7.16 -8.00 -13.45
C LEU A 207 -6.45 -8.98 -14.39
N ASP A 208 -5.68 -8.47 -15.35
CA ASP A 208 -4.89 -9.30 -16.27
C ASP A 208 -3.77 -10.05 -15.53
N LEU A 209 -3.12 -9.41 -14.55
CA LEU A 209 -2.12 -10.05 -13.69
C LEU A 209 -2.74 -11.14 -12.81
N LEU A 210 -3.90 -10.86 -12.22
CA LEU A 210 -4.63 -11.84 -11.41
C LEU A 210 -5.10 -13.03 -12.25
N HIS A 211 -5.62 -12.78 -13.45
CA HIS A 211 -6.01 -13.85 -14.37
C HIS A 211 -4.82 -14.73 -14.75
N ARG A 212 -3.68 -14.14 -15.12
CA ARG A 212 -2.46 -14.91 -15.42
C ARG A 212 -1.98 -15.77 -14.26
N TYR A 213 -2.17 -15.32 -13.02
CA TYR A 213 -1.73 -16.05 -11.83
C TYR A 213 -2.75 -17.10 -11.36
N LEU A 214 -4.04 -16.79 -11.42
CA LEU A 214 -5.13 -17.63 -10.87
C LEU A 214 -5.79 -18.54 -11.93
N GLY A 215 -5.50 -18.32 -13.21
CA GLY A 215 -6.08 -19.05 -14.34
C GLY A 215 -7.54 -18.73 -14.62
N ASP A 216 -8.13 -19.45 -15.57
CA ASP A 216 -9.47 -19.14 -16.11
C ASP A 216 -10.61 -19.29 -15.09
N SER A 217 -10.37 -20.03 -13.99
CA SER A 217 -11.30 -20.11 -12.86
C SER A 217 -11.62 -18.73 -12.24
N PHE A 218 -10.69 -17.78 -12.36
CA PHE A 218 -10.89 -16.38 -11.96
C PHE A 218 -11.83 -15.62 -12.90
N ILE A 219 -11.86 -15.94 -14.21
CA ILE A 219 -12.74 -15.26 -15.18
C ILE A 219 -14.22 -15.54 -14.88
N ASN A 220 -14.56 -16.72 -14.36
CA ASN A 220 -15.96 -17.04 -14.05
C ASN A 220 -16.55 -16.14 -12.93
N LEU A 221 -15.70 -15.48 -12.14
CA LEU A 221 -16.09 -14.47 -11.15
C LEU A 221 -16.23 -13.05 -11.74
N ARG A 222 -15.77 -12.84 -12.98
CA ARG A 222 -15.99 -11.61 -13.78
C ARG A 222 -17.44 -11.47 -14.23
N LEU A 223 -18.13 -12.60 -14.41
CA LEU A 223 -19.41 -12.73 -15.10
C LEU A 223 -20.70 -12.40 -14.30
N PRO A 224 -20.75 -12.41 -12.96
CA PRO A 224 -21.95 -11.95 -12.26
C PRO A 224 -22.13 -10.43 -12.40
N TYR A 225 -21.03 -9.67 -12.45
CA TYR A 225 -21.06 -8.21 -12.43
C TYR A 225 -21.29 -7.59 -13.82
N SER A 226 -20.76 -8.19 -14.88
CA SER A 226 -21.07 -7.77 -16.25
C SER A 226 -22.50 -8.11 -16.65
N LYS A 227 -23.05 -9.25 -16.19
CA LYS A 227 -24.47 -9.62 -16.43
C LYS A 227 -25.46 -8.68 -15.76
N LEU A 228 -25.18 -8.19 -14.55
CA LEU A 228 -26.04 -7.20 -13.87
C LEU A 228 -26.09 -5.86 -14.61
N ILE A 229 -24.96 -5.42 -15.17
CA ILE A 229 -24.88 -4.20 -16.00
C ILE A 229 -25.59 -4.42 -17.35
N LEU A 230 -25.43 -5.61 -17.97
CA LEU A 230 -26.10 -5.95 -19.22
C LEU A 230 -27.62 -6.09 -19.05
N LEU A 231 -28.08 -6.74 -17.97
CA LEU A 231 -29.51 -6.92 -17.65
C LEU A 231 -30.19 -5.59 -17.32
N ALA A 232 -29.52 -4.67 -16.63
CA ALA A 232 -30.01 -3.31 -16.40
C ALA A 232 -30.11 -2.49 -17.70
N PHE A 233 -29.25 -2.75 -18.68
CA PHE A 233 -29.35 -2.17 -20.03
C PHE A 233 -30.49 -2.79 -20.85
N MET A 234 -30.69 -4.11 -20.75
CA MET A 234 -31.75 -4.82 -21.46
C MET A 234 -33.15 -4.52 -20.90
N SER A 235 -33.29 -4.10 -19.63
CA SER A 235 -34.56 -3.66 -19.06
C SER A 235 -34.96 -2.22 -19.45
N MET A 236 -34.08 -1.45 -20.10
CA MET A 236 -34.36 -0.07 -20.55
C MET A 236 -34.65 0.06 -22.04
N LEU A 237 -34.53 -1.02 -22.83
CA LEU A 237 -34.80 -1.03 -24.26
C LEU A 237 -36.08 -1.83 -24.54
N ASN A 238 -37.19 -1.11 -24.70
CA ASN A 238 -38.47 -1.68 -25.12
C ASN A 238 -38.39 -2.37 -26.50
N LEU A 239 -39.23 -3.39 -26.65
CA LEU A 239 -39.20 -4.51 -27.59
C LEU A 239 -39.25 -4.26 -29.12
N THR A 240 -39.03 -3.06 -29.65
CA THR A 240 -39.43 -2.77 -31.06
C THR A 240 -38.33 -2.47 -32.08
N CYS A 241 -37.03 -2.65 -31.78
CA CYS A 241 -36.00 -2.40 -32.80
C CYS A 241 -34.82 -3.37 -32.73
N PHE A 242 -35.06 -4.66 -33.04
CA PHE A 242 -34.02 -5.69 -33.06
C PHE A 242 -33.40 -5.96 -34.44
N LEU A 243 -33.93 -5.40 -35.54
CA LEU A 243 -33.38 -5.67 -36.89
C LEU A 243 -32.55 -4.54 -37.51
N ILE A 244 -32.66 -3.29 -37.03
CA ILE A 244 -31.93 -2.16 -37.63
C ILE A 244 -30.59 -1.89 -36.91
N LEU A 245 -30.41 -2.39 -35.67
CA LEU A 245 -29.22 -2.10 -34.87
C LEU A 245 -27.97 -2.93 -35.25
N LEU A 246 -28.11 -4.05 -35.97
CA LEU A 246 -26.97 -4.92 -36.30
C LEU A 246 -25.97 -4.28 -37.28
N ILE A 247 -26.40 -3.29 -38.07
CA ILE A 247 -25.53 -2.60 -39.03
C ILE A 247 -24.93 -1.31 -38.43
N GLN A 248 -25.50 -0.76 -37.34
CA GLN A 248 -24.88 0.33 -36.57
C GLN A 248 -24.07 -0.14 -35.36
N LEU A 249 -24.18 -1.42 -34.94
CA LEU A 249 -23.44 -1.95 -33.78
C LEU A 249 -21.93 -1.95 -33.95
N ASN A 250 -21.38 -2.07 -35.18
CA ASN A 250 -19.93 -2.02 -35.38
C ASN A 250 -19.34 -0.61 -35.31
N ILE A 251 -20.16 0.43 -35.44
CA ILE A 251 -19.74 1.83 -35.28
C ILE A 251 -20.03 2.30 -33.84
N LEU A 252 -21.11 1.79 -33.22
CA LEU A 252 -21.45 2.10 -31.83
C LEU A 252 -20.61 1.30 -30.82
N LEU A 253 -20.13 0.09 -31.11
CA LEU A 253 -19.19 -0.65 -30.24
C LEU A 253 -17.84 0.08 -30.08
N GLY A 254 -17.46 0.90 -31.06
CA GLY A 254 -16.30 1.79 -30.96
C GLY A 254 -16.56 3.06 -30.13
N ILE A 255 -17.81 3.53 -30.05
CA ILE A 255 -18.19 4.79 -29.39
C ILE A 255 -18.77 4.57 -27.98
N LEU A 256 -19.44 3.44 -27.71
CA LEU A 256 -19.98 3.05 -26.39
C LEU A 256 -18.92 2.45 -25.45
N ALA A 257 -17.79 1.96 -25.96
CA ALA A 257 -16.66 1.54 -25.12
C ALA A 257 -16.10 2.71 -24.27
N ASP A 258 -16.33 3.95 -24.71
CA ASP A 258 -15.91 5.16 -24.00
C ASP A 258 -16.96 5.71 -23.02
N GLN A 259 -18.25 5.34 -23.12
CA GLN A 259 -19.33 5.86 -22.27
C GLN A 259 -19.88 4.90 -21.20
N LEU A 260 -19.57 3.60 -21.25
CA LEU A 260 -20.11 2.59 -20.29
C LEU A 260 -19.31 2.42 -18.98
N TRP A 261 -18.34 3.31 -18.70
CA TRP A 261 -17.53 3.26 -17.47
C TRP A 261 -18.05 4.14 -16.32
N LEU A 262 -19.23 4.72 -16.47
CA LEU A 262 -19.81 5.63 -15.48
C LEU A 262 -20.91 4.93 -14.66
N SER A 263 -20.52 4.05 -13.74
CA SER A 263 -21.29 3.87 -12.50
C SER A 263 -20.54 4.56 -11.36
N PRO A 264 -21.14 5.55 -10.66
CA PRO A 264 -20.47 6.33 -9.62
C PRO A 264 -20.11 5.55 -8.34
N GLU A 265 -20.39 4.25 -8.24
CA GLU A 265 -20.42 3.54 -6.94
C GLU A 265 -19.26 2.57 -6.70
N PHE A 266 -18.35 2.37 -7.66
CA PHE A 266 -17.18 1.51 -7.46
C PHE A 266 -15.94 2.33 -7.08
N LEU A 267 -15.88 2.67 -5.80
CA LEU A 267 -14.84 3.48 -5.18
C LEU A 267 -13.48 2.73 -5.12
N ILE A 268 -12.81 2.59 -6.26
CA ILE A 268 -11.34 2.51 -6.31
C ILE A 268 -10.84 3.93 -6.07
N MET A 269 -10.50 4.19 -4.81
CA MET A 269 -9.96 5.48 -4.42
C MET A 269 -8.49 5.56 -4.84
N MET A 270 -8.22 6.31 -5.91
CA MET A 270 -7.04 7.16 -5.92
C MET A 270 -7.39 8.40 -5.13
N VAL A 271 -7.10 8.37 -3.83
CA VAL A 271 -7.25 9.55 -2.97
C VAL A 271 -6.07 10.46 -3.24
N ASN A 272 -6.34 11.69 -3.68
CA ASN A 272 -5.41 12.79 -3.44
C ASN A 272 -5.58 13.18 -1.96
N SER A 273 -4.53 12.98 -1.17
CA SER A 273 -4.37 13.71 0.09
C SER A 273 -3.71 15.05 -0.20
#